data_AF-A0A0U1NJD2-F1
#
_entry.id   AF-A0A0U1NJD2-F1
#
_cell.length_a   1.000
_cell.length_b   1.000
_cell.length_c   1.000
_cell.angle_alpha   90.00
_cell.angle_beta   90.00
_cell.angle_gamma   90.00
#
_symmetry.space_group_name_H-M   'P 1'
#
loop_
_entity.id
_entity.type
_entity.pdbx_description
1 polymer ?
#
loop_
_entity_poly.entity_id
_entity_poly.type
_entity_poly.pdbx_seq_one_letter_code
_entity_poly.pdbx_strand_id
1 'polypeptide(L)' 'MFVDLTLAQLLLLGLGLLLFVEGLVYALFPKIVEQLLEALRDMPLEARRLIGLLSMLSGLGLLWFLS' A
#
# COMPACT_ATOMS: atom_id res chain seq x y z
N MET A 1 -13.95 13.78 -20.43
CA MET A 1 -12.72 13.78 -21.25
C MET A 1 -11.53 14.43 -20.55
N PHE A 2 -11.62 15.70 -20.09
CA PHE A 2 -10.51 16.34 -19.36
C PHE A 2 -10.23 15.72 -17.98
N VAL A 3 -11.28 15.36 -17.23
CA VAL A 3 -11.16 14.72 -15.90
C VAL A 3 -10.57 13.31 -16.01
N ASP A 4 -10.96 12.53 -17.02
CA ASP A 4 -10.52 11.14 -17.19
C ASP A 4 -9.00 11.03 -17.40
N LEU A 5 -8.42 11.97 -18.17
CA LEU A 5 -7.00 12.00 -18.45
C LEU A 5 -6.17 12.31 -17.19
N THR A 6 -6.68 13.20 -16.33
CA THR A 6 -6.00 13.55 -15.06
C THR A 6 -6.08 12.44 -14.03
N LEU A 7 -7.22 11.74 -13.94
CA LEU A 7 -7.37 10.58 -13.06
C LEU A 7 -6.42 9.45 -13.48
N ALA A 8 -6.32 9.17 -14.78
CA ALA A 8 -5.39 8.16 -15.29
C ALA A 8 -3.93 8.48 -14.93
N GLN A 9 -3.53 9.75 -15.03
CA GLN A 9 -2.19 10.19 -14.64
C GLN A 9 -1.93 10.02 -13.14
N LEU A 10 -2.88 10.39 -12.29
CA LEU A 10 -2.78 10.22 -10.84
C LEU A 10 -2.69 8.75 -10.43
N LEU A 11 -3.49 7.88 -11.07
CA LEU A 11 -3.43 6.44 -10.83
C LEU A 11 -2.08 5.86 -11.24
N LEU A 12 -1.55 6.24 -12.41
CA LEU A 12 -0.24 5.80 -12.87
C LEU A 12 0.89 6.29 -11.95
N LEU A 13 0.80 7.53 -11.47
CA LEU A 13 1.79 8.10 -10.55
C LEU A 13 1.72 7.40 -9.17
N GLY A 14 0.52 7.17 -8.65
CA GLY A 14 0.31 6.41 -7.41
C GLY A 14 0.84 4.98 -7.51
N LEU A 15 0.55 4.28 -8.61
CA LEU A 15 1.11 2.94 -8.90
C LEU A 15 2.63 2.96 -9.04
N GLY A 16 3.19 3.95 -9.74
CA GLY A 16 4.63 4.10 -9.91
C GLY A 16 5.34 4.30 -8.57
N LEU A 17 4.78 5.14 -7.70
CA LEU A 17 5.31 5.36 -6.35
C LEU A 17 5.17 4.11 -5.47
N LEU A 18 4.03 3.41 -5.52
CA LEU A 18 3.82 2.16 -4.79
C LEU A 18 4.90 1.13 -5.16
N LEU A 19 5.09 0.88 -6.46
CA LEU A 19 6.09 -0.07 -6.96
C LEU A 19 7.52 0.36 -6.61
N PHE A 20 7.82 1.65 -6.70
CA PHE A 20 9.13 2.17 -6.34
C PHE A 20 9.44 1.96 -4.86
N VAL A 21 8.51 2.32 -3.97
CA VAL A 21 8.67 2.15 -2.52
C VAL A 21 8.74 0.68 -2.15
N GLU A 22 7.83 -0.17 -2.66
CA GLU A 22 7.87 -1.62 -2.42
C GLU A 22 9.18 -2.24 -2.91
N GLY A 23 9.60 -1.92 -4.14
CA GLY A 23 10.86 -2.38 -4.72
C GLY A 23 12.08 -1.98 -3.90
N LEU A 24 12.11 -0.75 -3.37
CA LEU A 24 13.17 -0.29 -2.48
C LEU A 24 13.22 -1.07 -1.17
N VAL A 25 12.06 -1.33 -0.56
CA VAL A 25 12.00 -2.13 0.68
C VAL A 25 12.55 -3.53 0.44
N TYR A 26 12.17 -4.18 -0.68
CA TYR A 26 12.71 -5.49 -1.05
C TYR A 26 14.22 -5.47 -1.35
N ALA A 27 14.71 -4.44 -2.05
CA ALA A 27 16.11 -4.36 -2.45
C ALA A 27 17.05 -3.99 -1.27
N LEU A 28 16.62 -3.08 -0.39
CA LEU A 28 17.45 -2.55 0.69
C LEU A 28 17.27 -3.28 2.02
N PHE A 29 16.06 -3.78 2.30
CA PHE A 29 15.70 -4.34 3.60
C PHE A 29 14.98 -5.70 3.52
N PRO A 30 15.52 -6.69 2.79
CA PRO A 30 14.84 -7.97 2.58
C PRO A 30 14.49 -8.70 3.89
N LYS A 31 15.35 -8.62 4.91
CA LYS A 31 15.12 -9.27 6.21
C LYS A 31 13.91 -8.71 6.97
N ILE A 32 13.58 -7.43 6.80
CA ILE A 32 12.42 -6.81 7.46
C ILE A 32 11.14 -7.39 6.85
N VAL A 33 11.14 -7.60 5.53
CA VAL A 33 10.02 -8.20 4.79
C VAL A 33 9.78 -9.63 5.25
N GLU A 34 10.83 -10.43 5.36
CA GLU A 34 10.74 -11.81 5.86
C GLU A 34 10.11 -11.87 7.26
N GLN A 35 10.60 -11.04 8.19
CA GLN A 35 10.05 -10.97 9.56
C GLN A 35 8.59 -10.51 9.58
N LEU A 36 8.22 -9.55 8.74
CA LEU A 36 6.83 -9.08 8.62
C LEU A 36 5.94 -10.21 8.10
N LEU A 37 6.39 -10.96 7.11
CA LEU A 37 5.65 -12.08 6.54
C LEU A 37 5.48 -13.22 7.55
N GLU A 38 6.51 -13.52 8.35
CA GLU A 38 6.42 -14.50 9.45
C GLU A 38 5.40 -14.05 10.50
N ALA A 39 5.48 -12.80 10.95
CA ALA A 39 4.52 -12.23 11.90
C ALA A 39 3.09 -12.27 11.35
N LEU A 40 2.89 -11.93 10.07
CA LEU A 40 1.59 -12.05 9.41
C LEU A 40 1.13 -13.50 9.30
N ARG A 41 2.04 -14.46 9.09
CA ARG A 41 1.73 -15.89 8.99
C ARG A 41 1.25 -16.48 10.31
N ASP A 42 1.70 -15.94 11.43
CA ASP A 42 1.32 -16.44 12.77
C ASP A 42 0.04 -15.78 13.30
N MET A 43 -0.46 -14.70 12.66
CA MET A 43 -1.70 -14.05 13.04
C MET A 43 -2.96 -14.86 12.65
N PRO A 44 -4.03 -14.82 13.46
CA PRO A 44 -5.33 -15.37 13.06
C PRO A 44 -5.93 -14.60 11.87
N LEU A 45 -6.81 -15.25 11.11
CA LEU A 45 -7.37 -14.70 9.87
C LEU A 45 -8.14 -13.38 10.10
N GLU A 46 -8.89 -13.28 11.20
CA GLU A 46 -9.62 -12.05 11.55
C GLU A 46 -8.68 -10.87 11.77
N ALA A 47 -7.55 -11.09 12.45
CA ALA A 47 -6.57 -10.03 12.70
C ALA A 47 -5.91 -9.55 11.40
N ARG A 48 -5.57 -10.46 10.49
CA ARG A 48 -5.03 -10.09 9.17
C ARG A 48 -6.00 -9.26 8.36
N ARG A 49 -7.29 -9.64 8.37
CA ARG A 49 -8.36 -8.88 7.71
C ARG A 49 -8.51 -7.48 8.31
N LEU A 50 -8.46 -7.37 9.64
CA LEU A 50 -8.56 -6.08 10.31
C LEU A 50 -7.38 -5.16 9.96
N ILE A 51 -6.16 -5.68 9.95
CA ILE A 51 -4.98 -4.90 9.55
C ILE A 51 -5.14 -4.42 8.09
N GLY A 52 -5.55 -5.30 7.18
CA GLY A 52 -5.81 -4.92 5.79
C GLY A 52 -6.88 -3.82 5.66
N LEU A 53 -7.98 -3.93 6.40
CA LEU A 53 -9.04 -2.92 6.43
C LEU A 53 -8.55 -1.58 6.98
N LEU A 54 -7.79 -1.61 8.08
CA LEU A 54 -7.22 -0.39 8.67
C LEU A 54 -6.24 0.30 7.72
N SER A 55 -5.38 -0.46 7.05
CA SER A 55 -4.45 0.08 6.03
C SER A 55 -5.18 0.66 4.82
N MET A 56 -6.27 0.01 4.37
CA MET A 56 -7.09 0.53 3.27
C MET A 56 -7.79 1.84 3.67
N LEU A 57 -8.44 1.86 4.84
CA LEU A 57 -9.17 3.04 5.31
C LEU A 57 -8.25 4.22 5.63
N SER A 58 -7.05 3.96 6.17
CA SER A 58 -6.06 5.01 6.39
C SER A 58 -5.56 5.60 5.06
N GLY A 59 -5.26 4.75 4.07
CA GLY A 59 -4.91 5.20 2.72
C GLY A 59 -6.00 6.04 2.07
N LEU A 60 -7.25 5.58 2.15
CA LEU A 60 -8.41 6.34 1.65
C LEU A 60 -8.56 7.69 2.38
N GLY A 61 -8.38 7.71 3.71
CA GLY A 61 -8.43 8.93 4.51
C GLY A 61 -7.33 9.93 4.15
N LEU A 62 -6.11 9.46 3.87
CA LEU A 62 -5.01 10.31 3.41
C LEU A 62 -5.28 10.90 2.02
N LEU A 63 -5.78 10.08 1.09
CA LEU A 63 -6.16 10.55 -0.24
C LEU A 63 -7.27 11.60 -0.15
N TRP A 64 -8.29 11.36 0.69
CA TRP A 64 -9.37 12.31 0.94
C TRP A 64 -8.88 13.64 1.55
N PHE A 65 -7.90 13.57 2.44
CA PHE A 65 -7.33 14.77 3.07
C PHE A 65 -6.49 15.60 2.10
N LEU A 66 -5.84 14.95 1.12
CA LEU A 66 -4.96 15.62 0.16
C LEU A 66 -5.72 16.16 -1.07
N SER A 67 -6.86 15.54 -1.41
CA SER A 67 -7.73 15.91 -2.55
C SER A 67 -8.58 17.15 -2.27
#